data_AF-A0A0A9HS98-F1
#
_entry.id   AF-A0A0A9HS98-F1
#
_cell.length_a   1.000
_cell.length_b   1.000
_cell.length_c   1.000
_cell.angle_alpha   90.00
_cell.angle_beta   90.00
_cell.angle_gamma   90.00
#
_symmetry.space_group_name_H-M   'P 1'
#
loop_
_entity.id
_entity.type
_entity.pdbx_description
1 polymer ?
#
loop_
_entity_poly.entity_id
_entity_poly.type
_entity_poly.pdbx_seq_one_letter_code
_entity_poly.pdbx_strand_id
1 'polypeptide(L)'
;MELPGGSAGSMVTEYILGDASYPLLPWLMTPYKEHDLSPEKAEFNKRHAATRMVVQGALANLKARWQVLKGELWRPDKHRLPRIIYACCLLTNIMINLEDPARDGMPASYNHDDGYTQQVSNVVDNGAVTQRDLLCQYVSRLDSKLP
;
A
#
# COMPACT_ATOMS: atom_id res chain seq x y z
N MET A 1 -12.35 -7.12 -13.22
CA MET A 1 -13.06 -8.27 -12.61
C MET A 1 -14.55 -7.97 -12.64
N GLU A 2 -15.36 -8.80 -13.29
CA GLU A 2 -16.82 -8.67 -13.26
C GLU A 2 -17.31 -8.97 -11.83
N LEU A 3 -17.94 -8.00 -11.16
CA LEU A 3 -18.49 -8.20 -9.83
C LEU A 3 -19.85 -8.90 -9.95
N PRO A 4 -20.09 -10.03 -9.26
CA PRO A 4 -21.36 -10.74 -9.39
C PRO A 4 -22.53 -9.87 -8.88
N GLY A 5 -23.44 -9.52 -9.79
CA GLY A 5 -24.69 -8.81 -9.51
C GLY A 5 -24.75 -7.33 -9.88
N GLY A 6 -23.82 -6.80 -10.69
CA GLY A 6 -23.91 -5.44 -11.24
C GLY A 6 -24.62 -5.39 -12.60
N SER A 7 -25.45 -4.38 -12.83
CA SER A 7 -25.91 -4.04 -14.20
C SER A 7 -24.69 -3.85 -15.10
N ALA A 8 -24.73 -4.37 -16.33
CA ALA A 8 -23.66 -4.27 -17.33
C ALA A 8 -23.04 -2.86 -17.35
N GLY A 9 -21.81 -2.71 -16.84
CA GLY A 9 -21.09 -1.43 -16.83
C GLY A 9 -20.19 -1.16 -15.62
N SER A 10 -20.38 -1.84 -14.48
CA SER A 10 -19.62 -1.58 -13.25
C SER A 10 -18.36 -2.47 -13.11
N MET A 11 -17.42 -2.34 -14.05
CA MET A 11 -16.15 -3.09 -14.01
C MET A 11 -15.14 -2.40 -13.09
N VAL A 12 -14.62 -3.13 -12.10
CA VAL A 12 -13.40 -2.74 -11.38
C VAL A 12 -12.21 -3.13 -12.26
N THR A 13 -11.38 -2.16 -12.61
CA THR A 13 -10.13 -2.34 -13.36
C THR A 13 -8.98 -2.70 -12.41
N GLU A 14 -7.83 -3.06 -12.96
CA GLU A 14 -6.62 -3.28 -12.15
C GLU A 14 -6.19 -1.97 -11.48
N TYR A 15 -5.76 -2.06 -10.22
CA TYR A 15 -5.32 -0.92 -9.43
C TYR A 15 -4.22 -1.30 -8.44
N ILE A 16 -3.46 -0.29 -8.02
CA ILE A 16 -2.46 -0.39 -6.95
C ILE A 16 -3.03 0.26 -5.69
N LEU A 17 -2.64 -0.23 -4.51
CA LEU A 17 -3.01 0.36 -3.23
C LEU A 17 -2.04 1.48 -2.85
N GLY A 18 -2.56 2.71 -2.78
CA GLY A 18 -1.90 3.87 -2.20
C GLY A 18 -2.29 4.08 -0.73
N ASP A 19 -1.48 4.85 -0.02
CA ASP A 19 -1.85 5.40 1.27
C ASP A 19 -2.69 6.68 1.14
N ALA A 20 -3.06 7.27 2.29
CA ALA A 20 -3.89 8.47 2.32
C ALA A 20 -3.18 9.74 1.82
N SER A 21 -1.87 9.73 1.60
CA SER A 21 -1.14 10.88 1.03
C SER A 21 -1.17 10.92 -0.49
N TYR A 22 -1.43 9.79 -1.15
CA TYR A 22 -1.58 9.73 -2.59
C TYR A 22 -2.92 10.30 -3.09
N PRO A 23 -3.00 10.71 -4.37
CA PRO A 23 -4.26 11.03 -5.02
C PRO A 23 -5.09 9.76 -5.26
N LEU A 24 -6.41 9.93 -5.36
CA LEU A 24 -7.31 8.85 -5.78
C LEU A 24 -7.42 8.88 -7.32
N LEU A 25 -6.91 7.83 -7.98
CA LEU A 25 -6.87 7.72 -9.44
C LEU A 25 -7.41 6.35 -9.90
N PRO A 26 -7.84 6.17 -11.16
CA PRO A 26 -8.41 4.91 -11.64
C PRO A 26 -7.50 3.69 -11.41
N TRP A 27 -6.19 3.91 -11.41
CA TRP A 27 -5.15 2.90 -11.18
C TRP A 27 -4.52 2.96 -9.78
N LEU A 28 -4.91 3.93 -8.93
CA LEU A 28 -4.37 4.13 -7.57
C LEU A 28 -5.49 4.31 -6.56
N MET A 29 -5.76 3.23 -5.83
CA MET A 29 -6.80 3.18 -4.82
C MET A 29 -6.28 3.69 -3.48
N THR A 30 -6.97 4.64 -2.86
CA THR A 30 -6.60 5.21 -1.54
C THR A 30 -7.77 5.10 -0.56
N PRO A 31 -7.53 5.00 0.75
CA PRO A 31 -8.60 4.90 1.74
C PRO A 31 -9.51 6.14 1.71
N TYR A 32 -10.71 6.00 2.27
CA TYR A 32 -11.59 7.14 2.55
C TYR A 32 -10.93 8.06 3.58
N LYS A 33 -10.97 9.37 3.34
CA LYS A 33 -10.35 10.41 4.20
C LYS A 33 -11.38 11.20 5.02
N GLU A 34 -12.65 10.79 4.99
CA GLU A 34 -13.76 11.44 5.69
C GLU A 34 -13.63 11.22 7.21
N HIS A 35 -14.05 12.21 8.01
CA HIS A 35 -14.01 12.11 9.48
C HIS A 35 -15.01 11.09 10.02
N ASP A 36 -16.24 11.11 9.50
CA ASP A 36 -17.33 10.24 9.94
C ASP A 36 -17.63 9.21 8.86
N LEU A 37 -16.93 8.07 8.91
CA LEU A 37 -17.10 6.98 7.96
C LEU A 37 -18.34 6.16 8.29
N SER A 38 -19.10 5.80 7.26
CA SER A 38 -20.11 4.74 7.41
C SER A 38 -19.44 3.40 7.79
N PRO A 39 -20.16 2.47 8.44
CA PRO A 39 -19.60 1.16 8.80
C PRO A 39 -18.94 0.43 7.63
N GLU A 40 -19.52 0.53 6.43
CA GLU A 40 -19.00 -0.07 5.20
C GLU A 40 -17.65 0.54 4.80
N LYS A 41 -17.57 1.88 4.80
CA LYS A 41 -16.33 2.60 4.47
C LYS A 41 -15.24 2.35 5.52
N ALA A 42 -15.62 2.23 6.79
CA ALA A 42 -14.69 1.90 7.87
C ALA A 42 -14.10 0.49 7.72
N GLU A 43 -14.93 -0.50 7.39
CA GLU A 43 -14.46 -1.87 7.12
C GLU A 43 -13.60 -1.93 5.85
N PHE A 44 -13.96 -1.20 4.80
CA PHE A 44 -13.09 -1.05 3.61
C PHE A 44 -11.71 -0.49 4.01
N ASN A 45 -11.66 0.61 4.77
CA ASN A 45 -10.42 1.22 5.23
C ASN A 45 -9.57 0.27 6.08
N LYS A 46 -10.21 -0.52 6.97
CA LYS A 46 -9.54 -1.52 7.79
C LYS A 46 -8.89 -2.60 6.93
N ARG A 47 -9.59 -3.14 5.94
CA ARG A 47 -9.03 -4.12 5.00
C ARG A 47 -7.94 -3.52 4.13
N HIS A 48 -8.13 -2.30 3.64
CA HIS A 48 -7.12 -1.54 2.90
C HIS A 48 -5.84 -1.38 3.71
N ALA A 49 -5.96 -1.05 5.00
CA ALA A 49 -4.82 -0.96 5.92
C ALA A 49 -4.15 -2.32 6.13
N ALA A 50 -4.93 -3.38 6.35
CA ALA A 50 -4.41 -4.74 6.52
C ALA A 50 -3.63 -5.22 5.29
N THR A 51 -4.12 -4.98 4.07
CA THR A 51 -3.38 -5.33 2.85
C THR A 51 -2.08 -4.54 2.73
N ARG A 52 -2.06 -3.26 3.17
CA ARG A 52 -0.83 -2.44 3.19
C ARG A 52 0.20 -2.92 4.22
N MET A 53 -0.18 -3.67 5.25
CA MET A 53 0.77 -4.21 6.23
C MET A 53 1.82 -5.11 5.56
N VAL A 54 1.47 -5.80 4.48
CA VAL A 54 2.40 -6.68 3.74
C VAL A 54 3.57 -5.87 3.18
N VAL A 55 3.29 -4.78 2.46
CA VAL A 55 4.34 -3.94 1.87
C VAL A 55 5.12 -3.17 2.95
N GLN A 56 4.46 -2.76 4.03
CA GLN A 56 5.12 -2.10 5.15
C GLN A 56 6.09 -3.02 5.87
N GLY A 57 5.72 -4.27 6.11
CA GLY A 57 6.60 -5.28 6.68
C GLY A 57 7.79 -5.58 5.78
N ALA A 58 7.56 -5.74 4.47
CA ALA A 58 8.62 -5.92 3.49
C ALA A 58 9.62 -4.75 3.47
N LEU A 59 9.12 -3.51 3.47
CA LEU A 59 9.97 -2.31 3.50
C LEU A 59 10.74 -2.17 4.82
N ALA A 60 10.10 -2.47 5.96
CA ALA A 60 10.75 -2.44 7.27
C ALA A 60 11.91 -3.46 7.34
N ASN A 61 11.68 -4.68 6.86
CA ASN A 61 12.73 -5.71 6.77
C ASN A 61 13.88 -5.26 5.85
N LEU A 62 13.55 -4.71 4.67
CA LEU A 62 14.54 -4.18 3.73
C LEU A 62 15.42 -3.10 4.40
N LYS A 63 14.82 -2.09 5.04
CA LYS A 63 15.54 -1.02 5.75
C LYS A 63 16.37 -1.56 6.93
N ALA A 64 15.84 -2.53 7.68
CA ALA A 64 16.54 -3.13 8.82
C ALA A 64 17.75 -3.99 8.40
N ARG A 65 17.68 -4.62 7.23
CA ARG A 65 18.74 -5.47 6.69
C ARG A 65 19.88 -4.65 6.08
N TRP A 66 19.56 -3.57 5.36
CA TRP A 66 20.53 -2.81 4.57
C TRP A 66 20.80 -1.43 5.17
N GLN A 67 21.92 -1.27 5.89
CA GLN A 67 22.32 0.01 6.50
C GLN A 67 22.48 1.14 5.47
N VAL A 68 22.81 0.82 4.22
CA VAL A 68 22.89 1.79 3.12
C VAL A 68 21.56 2.54 2.88
N LEU A 69 20.42 1.94 3.25
CA LEU A 69 19.10 2.55 3.13
C LEU A 69 18.74 3.46 4.30
N LYS A 70 19.53 3.48 5.38
CA LYS A 70 19.29 4.34 6.55
C LYS A 70 19.93 5.72 6.44
N GLY A 71 20.55 6.04 5.30
CA GLY A 71 21.21 7.33 5.08
C GLY A 71 22.55 7.49 5.80
N GLU A 72 23.02 6.46 6.51
CA GLU A 72 24.33 6.44 7.20
C GLU A 72 25.51 6.33 6.22
N LEU A 73 25.26 5.85 4.99
CA LEU A 73 26.28 5.77 3.95
C LEU A 73 26.34 7.08 3.14
N TRP A 74 27.56 7.55 2.87
CA TRP A 74 27.89 8.68 2.00
C TRP A 74 26.91 8.84 0.84
N ARG A 75 26.23 10.00 0.76
CA ARG A 75 25.12 10.28 -0.17
C ARG A 75 25.47 9.82 -1.59
N PRO A 76 24.94 8.67 -2.05
CA PRO A 76 25.12 8.26 -3.42
C PRO A 76 24.48 9.31 -4.30
N ASP A 77 25.10 9.61 -5.44
CA ASP A 77 24.47 10.37 -6.51
C ASP A 77 23.01 9.91 -6.71
N LYS A 78 22.08 10.86 -6.91
CA LYS A 78 20.64 10.59 -7.04
C LYS A 78 20.33 9.53 -8.10
N HIS A 79 21.21 9.38 -9.10
CA HIS A 79 21.08 8.37 -10.15
C HIS A 79 21.54 6.96 -9.72
N ARG A 80 22.30 6.84 -8.63
CA ARG A 80 22.75 5.56 -8.05
C ARG A 80 21.76 5.00 -7.03
N LEU A 81 21.01 5.86 -6.35
CA LEU A 81 20.03 5.44 -5.34
C LEU A 81 19.02 4.38 -5.86
N PRO A 82 18.38 4.53 -7.03
CA PRO A 82 17.48 3.51 -7.55
C PRO A 82 18.16 2.15 -7.77
N ARG A 83 19.42 2.17 -8.23
CA ARG A 83 20.20 0.93 -8.47
C ARG A 83 20.55 0.23 -7.16
N ILE A 84 20.91 0.99 -6.12
CA ILE A 84 21.19 0.46 -4.79
C ILE A 84 19.93 -0.15 -4.19
N ILE A 85 18.80 0.57 -4.21
CA ILE A 85 17.50 0.08 -3.72
C ILE A 85 17.11 -1.22 -4.45
N TYR A 86 17.25 -1.23 -5.79
CA TYR A 86 16.95 -2.41 -6.60
C TYR A 86 17.83 -3.61 -6.22
N ALA A 87 19.14 -3.40 -6.06
CA ALA A 87 20.06 -4.45 -5.63
C ALA A 87 19.71 -4.99 -4.23
N CYS A 88 19.36 -4.12 -3.28
CA CYS A 88 18.88 -4.53 -1.96
C CYS A 88 17.62 -5.40 -2.05
N CYS A 89 16.64 -5.03 -2.88
CA CYS A 89 15.43 -5.84 -3.09
C CYS A 89 15.76 -7.21 -3.69
N LEU A 90 16.59 -7.26 -4.73
CA LEU A 90 17.02 -8.52 -5.35
C LEU A 90 17.71 -9.44 -4.35
N LEU A 91 18.67 -8.91 -3.59
CA LEU A 91 19.41 -9.68 -2.59
C LEU A 91 18.50 -10.17 -1.47
N THR A 92 17.56 -9.34 -1.00
CA THR A 92 16.55 -9.76 -0.01
C THR A 92 15.66 -10.89 -0.54
N ASN A 93 15.23 -10.83 -1.80
CA ASN A 93 14.43 -11.91 -2.41
C ASN A 93 15.23 -13.21 -2.56
N ILE A 94 16.52 -13.13 -2.91
CA ILE A 94 17.40 -14.31 -2.95
C ILE A 94 17.51 -14.92 -1.55
N MET A 95 17.70 -14.12 -0.51
CA MET A 95 17.77 -14.61 0.88
C MET A 95 16.46 -15.29 1.32
N ILE A 96 15.31 -14.69 1.00
CA ILE A 96 13.99 -15.29 1.28
C ILE A 96 13.88 -16.66 0.61
N ASN A 97 14.30 -16.78 -0.66
CA ASN A 97 14.28 -18.05 -1.39
C ASN A 97 15.24 -19.11 -0.84
N LEU A 98 16.31 -18.67 -0.16
CA LEU A 98 17.26 -19.55 0.51
C LEU A 98 16.85 -19.91 1.95
N GLU A 99 15.63 -19.52 2.36
CA GLU A 99 15.13 -19.69 3.73
C GLU A 99 16.05 -19.05 4.79
N ASP A 100 16.87 -18.06 4.41
CA ASP A 100 17.61 -17.25 5.38
C ASP A 100 16.57 -16.50 6.21
N PRO A 101 16.50 -16.73 7.54
CA PRO A 101 15.48 -16.12 8.35
C PRO A 101 15.47 -14.62 8.12
N ALA A 102 14.28 -14.09 7.80
CA ALA A 102 14.03 -12.68 7.95
C ALA A 102 14.49 -12.27 9.36
N ARG A 103 14.88 -11.00 9.55
CA ARG A 103 14.83 -10.42 10.90
C ARG A 103 13.35 -10.27 11.25
N ASP A 104 12.73 -11.42 11.49
CA ASP A 104 11.30 -11.58 11.64
C ASP A 104 10.91 -10.93 12.97
N GLY A 105 9.91 -10.06 12.93
CA GLY A 105 9.44 -9.34 14.11
C GLY A 105 9.96 -7.91 14.29
N MET A 106 10.65 -7.31 13.30
CA MET A 106 10.79 -5.86 13.33
C MET A 106 9.41 -5.20 13.09
N PRO A 107 8.88 -4.43 14.05
CA PRO A 107 7.61 -3.76 13.85
C PRO A 107 7.71 -2.84 12.63
N ALA A 108 6.66 -2.82 11.82
CA ALA A 108 6.51 -1.82 10.77
C ALA A 108 6.62 -0.43 11.43
N SER A 109 7.75 0.25 11.23
CA SER A 109 7.90 1.64 11.64
C SER A 109 7.15 2.50 10.65
N TYR A 110 6.05 3.11 11.11
CA TYR A 110 5.33 4.13 10.35
C TYR A 110 6.10 5.46 10.27
N ASN A 111 7.19 5.59 11.03
CA ASN A 111 8.00 6.78 11.02
C ASN A 111 8.82 6.83 9.74
N HIS A 112 8.64 7.91 9.00
CA HIS A 112 9.56 8.29 7.95
C HIS A 112 10.92 8.68 8.54
N ASP A 113 11.93 8.73 7.68
CA ASP A 113 13.28 9.13 8.08
C ASP A 113 13.24 10.58 8.61
N ASP A 114 14.12 10.91 9.57
CA ASP A 114 14.12 12.23 10.22
C ASP A 114 14.27 13.36 9.20
N GLY A 115 13.46 14.42 9.36
CA GLY A 115 13.36 15.53 8.41
C GLY A 115 12.51 15.26 7.14
N TYR A 116 11.93 14.08 6.96
CA TYR A 116 10.98 13.84 5.86
C TYR A 116 9.64 14.53 6.11
N THR A 117 9.24 15.41 5.20
CA THR A 117 7.91 16.05 5.21
C THR A 117 7.00 15.36 4.20
N GLN A 118 5.97 14.66 4.69
CA GLN A 118 5.01 14.00 3.82
C GLN A 118 4.17 15.04 3.08
N GLN A 119 4.14 14.93 1.75
CA GLN A 119 3.25 15.73 0.90
C GLN A 119 1.95 14.97 0.69
N VAL A 120 0.82 15.67 0.77
CA VAL A 120 -0.52 15.09 0.58
C VAL A 120 -1.13 15.64 -0.70
N SER A 121 -1.64 14.75 -1.55
CA SER A 121 -2.44 15.12 -2.70
C SER A 121 -3.94 15.01 -2.40
N ASN A 122 -4.68 16.04 -2.80
CA ASN A 122 -6.14 16.09 -2.76
C ASN A 122 -6.77 15.84 -4.14
N VAL A 123 -5.97 15.44 -5.14
CA VAL A 123 -6.50 15.10 -6.46
C VAL A 123 -7.34 13.84 -6.36
N VAL A 124 -8.55 13.91 -6.90
CA VAL A 124 -9.54 12.85 -6.90
C VAL A 124 -10.18 12.77 -8.28
N ASP A 125 -10.16 11.58 -8.87
CA ASP A 125 -10.87 11.27 -10.12
C ASP A 125 -12.26 10.68 -9.83
N ASN A 126 -13.29 11.15 -10.56
CA ASN A 126 -14.67 10.72 -10.34
C ASN A 126 -14.88 9.23 -10.66
N GLY A 127 -14.23 8.70 -11.71
CA GLY A 127 -14.29 7.29 -12.04
C GLY A 127 -13.61 6.43 -10.96
N ALA A 128 -12.52 6.93 -10.38
CA ALA A 128 -11.85 6.29 -9.26
C ALA A 128 -12.70 6.26 -7.98
N VAL A 129 -13.49 7.31 -7.71
CA VAL A 129 -14.48 7.32 -6.62
C VAL A 129 -15.52 6.22 -6.83
N THR A 130 -16.12 6.15 -8.03
CA THR A 130 -17.09 5.11 -8.36
C THR A 130 -16.49 3.71 -8.20
N GLN A 131 -15.28 3.47 -8.68
CA GLN A 131 -14.58 2.20 -8.50
C GLN A 131 -14.36 1.85 -7.03
N ARG A 132 -13.94 2.82 -6.21
CA ARG A 132 -13.75 2.62 -4.76
C ARG A 132 -15.06 2.27 -4.07
N ASP A 133 -16.13 2.97 -4.40
CA ASP A 133 -17.44 2.73 -3.79
C ASP A 133 -18.02 1.37 -4.19
N LEU A 134 -17.80 0.93 -5.43
CA LEU A 134 -18.13 -0.44 -5.87
C LEU A 134 -17.34 -1.49 -5.09
N LEU A 135 -16.04 -1.28 -4.89
CA LEU A 135 -15.19 -2.16 -4.08
C LEU A 135 -15.63 -2.20 -2.61
N CYS A 136 -15.98 -1.04 -2.04
CA CYS A 136 -16.49 -0.91 -0.68
C CYS A 136 -17.77 -1.75 -0.50
N GLN A 137 -18.74 -1.61 -1.41
CA GLN A 137 -19.96 -2.41 -1.40
C GLN A 137 -19.69 -3.91 -1.55
N TYR A 138 -18.76 -4.28 -2.43
CA TYR A 138 -18.38 -5.68 -2.62
C TYR A 138 -17.76 -6.28 -1.34
N VAL A 139 -16.86 -5.55 -0.70
CA VAL A 139 -16.23 -5.93 0.57
C VAL A 139 -17.28 -6.16 1.65
N SER A 140 -18.24 -5.24 1.83
CA SER A 140 -19.29 -5.39 2.83
C SER A 140 -20.22 -6.59 2.57
N ARG A 141 -20.49 -6.90 1.29
CA ARG A 141 -21.27 -8.09 0.92
C ARG A 141 -20.52 -9.40 1.24
N LEU A 142 -19.19 -9.41 1.14
CA LEU A 142 -18.40 -10.58 1.55
C LEU A 142 -18.54 -10.85 3.05
N ASP A 143 -18.52 -9.81 3.89
CA ASP A 143 -18.72 -9.97 5.34
C ASP A 143 -20.12 -10.48 5.68
N SER A 144 -21.16 -10.00 4.99
CA SER A 144 -22.54 -10.45 5.20
C SER A 144 -22.80 -11.92 4.83
N LYS A 145 -21.84 -12.58 4.17
CA LYS A 145 -21.92 -13.98 3.74
C LYS A 145 -21.03 -14.95 4.54
N LEU A 146 -20.24 -14.45 5.50
CA LEU A 146 -19.53 -15.34 6.42
C LEU A 146 -20.48 -15.74 7.58
N PRO A 147 -20.58 -17.05 7.91
CA PRO A 147 -21.39 -17.55 9.02
C PRO A 147 -20.81 -17.18 10.40
#